data_AF-A0A2P6U0M6-F1
#
_entry.id   AF-A0A2P6U0M6-F1
#
_cell.length_a   1.000
_cell.length_b   1.000
_cell.length_c   1.000
_cell.angle_alpha   90.00
_cell.angle_beta   90.00
_cell.angle_gamma   90.00
#
_symmetry.space_group_name_H-M   'P 1'
#
loop_
_entity.id
_entity.type
_entity.pdbx_description
1 polymer ?
#
loop_
_entity_poly.entity_id
_entity_poly.type
_entity_poly.pdbx_seq_one_letter_code
_entity_poly.pdbx_strand_id
1 'polypeptide(L)'
;MWFATLEKGVPYNCDLGGGSECLPNESYPGFWEVPLYTTVEHENLMDYCTVEGDGSKVAGCSAYEVLKKSLDEVLKKSLDEAYDSNRGPVTVGTHKAYMKDSEFSADVGKFLDYALSKPDVWVVTHQQLLDWMEAPVPASQMKSFMAQYDCST
;
A
#
# COMPACT_ATOMS: atom_id res chain seq x y z
N MET A 1 3.79 -3.92 -7.97
CA MET A 1 3.09 -5.08 -8.57
C MET A 1 1.60 -4.87 -8.39
N TRP A 2 0.75 -5.34 -9.30
CA TRP A 2 -0.71 -5.23 -9.16
C TRP A 2 -1.30 -6.39 -8.37
N PHE A 3 -2.52 -6.21 -7.86
CA PHE A 3 -3.30 -7.31 -7.31
C PHE A 3 -3.61 -8.31 -8.42
N ALA A 4 -3.89 -9.56 -8.03
CA ALA A 4 -4.12 -10.62 -8.99
C ALA A 4 -5.10 -11.64 -8.42
N THR A 5 -5.81 -12.31 -9.32
CA THR A 5 -6.60 -13.48 -8.96
C THR A 5 -5.69 -14.69 -8.78
N LEU A 6 -6.11 -15.62 -7.92
CA LEU A 6 -5.39 -16.87 -7.65
C LEU A 6 -5.86 -18.05 -8.51
N GLU A 7 -6.61 -17.76 -9.58
CA GLU A 7 -7.17 -18.79 -10.48
C GLU A 7 -6.10 -19.65 -11.15
N LYS A 8 -4.93 -19.08 -11.44
CA LYS A 8 -3.86 -19.73 -12.23
C LYS A 8 -2.58 -19.98 -11.43
N GLY A 9 -2.65 -19.96 -10.10
CA GLY A 9 -1.45 -19.98 -9.26
C GLY A 9 -1.37 -18.77 -8.35
N VAL A 10 -0.44 -18.84 -7.39
CA VAL A 10 -0.01 -17.69 -6.60
C VAL A 10 1.11 -16.97 -7.36
N PRO A 11 0.90 -15.75 -7.89
CA PRO A 11 1.90 -15.04 -8.70
C PRO A 11 2.93 -14.27 -7.85
N TYR A 12 3.00 -14.58 -6.55
CA TYR A 12 3.83 -13.87 -5.56
C TYR A 12 4.90 -14.78 -4.99
N ASN A 13 5.98 -14.17 -4.48
CA ASN A 13 7.00 -14.91 -3.76
C ASN A 13 6.50 -15.24 -2.36
N CYS A 14 6.18 -16.51 -2.13
CA CYS A 14 5.66 -16.98 -0.84
C CYS A 14 6.73 -17.26 0.20
N ASP A 15 8.01 -17.27 -0.19
CA ASP A 15 9.16 -17.46 0.72
C ASP A 15 9.54 -16.15 1.46
N LEU A 16 8.78 -15.07 1.25
CA LEU A 16 8.99 -13.81 1.97
C LEU A 16 8.49 -13.94 3.42
N GLY A 17 9.41 -13.79 4.38
CA GLY A 17 9.08 -13.75 5.82
C GLY A 17 9.35 -15.04 6.60
N GLY A 18 9.91 -16.08 5.98
CA GLY A 18 10.45 -17.25 6.68
C GLY A 18 9.40 -18.09 7.40
N GLY A 19 8.50 -18.74 6.65
CA GLY A 19 7.50 -19.64 7.22
C GLY A 19 6.26 -19.88 6.36
N SER A 20 6.15 -19.22 5.21
CA SER A 20 5.08 -19.44 4.23
C SER A 20 5.62 -20.20 3.02
N GLU A 21 4.84 -21.14 2.51
CA GLU A 21 5.16 -21.90 1.30
C GLU A 21 3.89 -21.95 0.44
N CYS A 22 4.03 -21.67 -0.84
CA CYS A 22 2.96 -21.91 -1.81
C CYS A 22 3.17 -23.26 -2.49
N LEU A 23 2.09 -24.00 -2.69
CA LEU A 23 2.16 -25.29 -3.37
C LEU A 23 2.30 -25.08 -4.89
N PRO A 24 3.08 -25.91 -5.61
CA PRO A 24 3.28 -25.74 -7.06
C PRO A 24 2.02 -25.71 -7.92
N ASN A 25 0.91 -26.28 -7.44
CA ASN A 25 -0.38 -26.34 -8.12
C ASN A 25 -1.51 -25.65 -7.32
N GLU A 26 -1.15 -24.74 -6.42
CA GLU A 26 -2.11 -23.99 -5.61
C GLU A 26 -2.95 -23.07 -6.49
N SER A 27 -4.27 -23.18 -6.41
CA SER A 27 -5.19 -22.32 -7.16
C SER A 27 -6.45 -22.13 -6.34
N TYR A 28 -6.93 -20.89 -6.28
CA TYR A 28 -8.15 -20.51 -5.59
C TYR A 28 -9.03 -19.68 -6.53
N PRO A 29 -9.88 -20.35 -7.35
CA PRO A 29 -10.76 -19.65 -8.26
C PRO A 29 -11.73 -18.71 -7.52
N GLY A 30 -11.89 -17.50 -8.05
CA GLY A 30 -12.73 -16.46 -7.43
C GLY A 30 -12.08 -15.69 -6.28
N PHE A 31 -10.83 -15.99 -5.90
CA PHE A 31 -10.10 -15.22 -4.91
C PHE A 31 -9.18 -14.18 -5.56
N TRP A 32 -9.23 -12.98 -5.01
CA TRP A 32 -8.24 -11.93 -5.22
C TRP A 32 -7.24 -11.94 -4.07
N GLU A 33 -5.96 -11.79 -4.42
CA GLU A 33 -4.91 -11.56 -3.46
C GLU A 33 -4.52 -10.08 -3.47
N VAL A 34 -4.65 -9.46 -2.30
CA VAL A 34 -4.21 -8.10 -1.99
C VAL A 34 -2.89 -8.22 -1.25
N PRO A 35 -1.74 -8.20 -1.94
CA PRO A 35 -0.45 -8.39 -1.30
C PRO A 35 -0.17 -7.30 -0.27
N LEU A 36 0.33 -7.73 0.88
CA LEU A 36 1.08 -6.84 1.75
C LEU A 36 2.44 -6.59 1.11
N TYR A 37 2.62 -5.41 0.52
CA TYR A 37 3.89 -5.07 -0.09
C TYR A 37 4.99 -5.00 0.99
N THR A 38 6.20 -5.39 0.58
CA THR A 38 7.42 -5.12 1.33
C THR A 38 8.16 -3.99 0.64
N THR A 39 9.03 -3.33 1.39
CA THR A 39 9.92 -2.32 0.82
C THR A 39 10.97 -2.97 -0.06
N VAL A 40 11.67 -2.17 -0.86
CA VAL A 40 12.89 -2.59 -1.56
C VAL A 40 13.98 -3.12 -0.61
N GLU A 41 13.88 -2.83 0.69
CA GLU A 41 14.79 -3.28 1.74
C GLU A 41 14.23 -4.44 2.57
N HIS A 42 13.12 -5.06 2.14
CA HIS A 42 12.43 -6.16 2.81
C HIS A 42 11.92 -5.85 4.22
N GLU A 43 11.78 -4.57 4.55
CA GLU A 43 11.09 -4.15 5.78
C GLU A 43 9.58 -4.32 5.58
N ASN A 44 8.85 -4.55 6.67
CA ASN A 44 7.40 -4.55 6.57
C ASN A 44 6.91 -3.12 6.32
N LEU A 45 5.77 -2.97 5.66
CA LEU A 45 5.12 -1.67 5.41
C LEU A 45 4.08 -1.30 6.48
N MET A 46 4.15 -1.93 7.65
CA MET A 46 3.20 -1.78 8.75
C MET A 46 3.88 -1.05 9.90
N ASP A 47 3.24 -0.02 10.47
CA ASP A 47 3.71 0.65 11.69
C ASP A 47 5.18 1.12 11.66
N TYR A 48 5.54 1.94 10.66
CA TYR A 48 6.87 2.55 10.50
C TYR A 48 7.42 3.13 11.81
N CYS A 49 8.74 3.07 12.03
CA CYS A 49 9.35 3.60 13.25
C CYS A 49 8.87 2.93 14.55
N THR A 50 8.38 1.68 14.47
CA THR A 50 8.15 0.84 15.64
C THR A 50 9.05 -0.39 15.64
N VAL A 51 9.26 -0.96 16.82
CA VAL A 51 9.94 -2.26 16.98
C VAL A 51 8.93 -3.38 16.78
N GLU A 52 9.22 -4.26 15.81
CA GLU A 52 8.43 -5.48 15.57
C GLU A 52 8.31 -6.30 16.86
N GLY A 53 7.06 -6.62 17.23
CA GLY A 53 6.73 -7.47 18.38
C GLY A 53 6.28 -6.72 19.64
N ASP A 54 6.81 -5.53 19.93
CA ASP A 54 6.37 -4.74 21.09
C ASP A 54 5.71 -3.39 20.74
N GLY A 55 5.88 -2.91 19.50
CA GLY A 55 5.26 -1.68 19.00
C GLY A 55 5.81 -0.41 19.65
N SER A 56 6.94 -0.49 20.36
CA SER A 56 7.61 0.66 20.96
C SER A 56 8.22 1.55 19.88
N LYS A 57 8.23 2.87 20.12
CA LYS A 57 8.82 3.83 19.18
C LYS A 57 10.32 3.63 19.05
N VAL A 58 10.82 3.64 17.82
CA VAL A 58 12.25 3.78 17.54
C VAL A 58 12.68 5.23 17.76
N ALA A 59 13.55 5.48 18.73
CA ALA A 59 13.98 6.83 19.09
C ALA A 59 14.69 7.53 17.92
N GLY A 60 14.28 8.76 17.59
CA GLY A 60 14.86 9.54 16.49
C GLY A 60 14.36 9.14 15.09
N CYS A 61 13.39 8.23 15.01
CA CYS A 61 12.72 7.84 13.78
C CYS A 61 11.44 8.67 13.62
N SER A 62 11.29 9.38 12.50
CA SER A 62 10.01 9.97 12.10
C SER A 62 9.43 9.10 11.01
N ALA A 63 8.17 8.73 11.13
CA ALA A 63 7.50 7.93 10.12
C ALA A 63 7.49 8.68 8.79
N TYR A 64 7.21 9.99 8.78
CA TYR A 64 7.26 10.80 7.57
C TYR A 64 8.67 10.88 7.02
N GLU A 65 9.68 10.97 7.87
CA GLU A 65 11.06 10.85 7.43
C GLU A 65 11.37 9.45 6.91
N VAL A 66 10.94 8.34 7.48
CA VAL A 66 11.10 7.01 6.84
C VAL A 66 10.34 6.94 5.51
N LEU A 67 9.23 7.67 5.38
CA LEU A 67 8.52 7.84 4.12
C LEU A 67 9.24 8.80 3.13
N LYS A 68 10.19 9.63 3.57
CA LYS A 68 10.77 10.76 2.81
C LYS A 68 12.31 10.82 2.72
N LYS A 69 13.05 10.30 3.71
CA LYS A 69 14.40 10.72 4.13
C LYS A 69 15.51 10.18 3.25
N SER A 70 15.19 9.32 2.30
CA SER A 70 15.93 9.36 1.08
C SER A 70 14.98 9.51 -0.09
N LEU A 71 15.48 10.15 -1.13
CA LEU A 71 14.99 9.96 -2.48
C LEU A 71 15.08 8.46 -2.91
N ASP A 72 15.56 7.56 -2.01
CA ASP A 72 16.00 6.19 -2.26
C ASP A 72 15.31 5.08 -1.40
N GLU A 73 14.54 5.38 -0.36
CA GLU A 73 14.04 4.43 0.67
C GLU A 73 12.77 5.08 1.25
N VAL A 74 11.52 4.65 1.09
CA VAL A 74 10.95 3.36 0.77
C VAL A 74 9.56 3.55 0.15
N LEU A 75 8.68 4.37 0.73
CA LEU A 75 7.29 4.53 0.27
C LEU A 75 7.11 5.67 -0.74
N LYS A 76 7.78 6.80 -0.55
CA LYS A 76 7.85 7.82 -1.60
C LYS A 76 8.52 7.24 -2.85
N LYS A 77 9.61 6.48 -2.70
CA LYS A 77 10.21 5.74 -3.81
C LYS A 77 9.26 4.70 -4.37
N SER A 78 8.59 3.89 -3.55
CA SER A 78 7.58 2.95 -4.06
C SER A 78 6.47 3.65 -4.85
N LEU A 79 6.03 4.82 -4.37
CA LEU A 79 5.05 5.65 -5.08
C LEU A 79 5.64 6.24 -6.35
N ASP A 80 6.84 6.82 -6.33
CA ASP A 80 7.49 7.42 -7.49
C ASP A 80 7.83 6.34 -8.54
N GLU A 81 8.37 5.19 -8.14
CA GLU A 81 8.62 4.03 -9.01
C GLU A 81 7.32 3.48 -9.59
N ALA A 82 6.27 3.28 -8.79
CA ALA A 82 4.97 2.87 -9.32
C ALA A 82 4.44 3.94 -10.28
N TYR A 83 4.52 5.22 -9.90
CA TYR A 83 4.02 6.36 -10.67
C TYR A 83 4.73 6.53 -12.01
N ASP A 84 6.04 6.30 -12.07
CA ASP A 84 6.85 6.43 -13.27
C ASP A 84 6.93 5.11 -14.08
N SER A 85 6.36 4.01 -13.56
CA SER A 85 6.35 2.70 -14.23
C SER A 85 4.94 2.11 -14.40
N ASN A 86 4.61 1.05 -13.66
CA ASN A 86 3.43 0.22 -13.85
C ASN A 86 2.15 0.78 -13.24
N ARG A 87 2.22 1.91 -12.54
CA ARG A 87 1.10 2.56 -11.81
C ARG A 87 0.43 1.65 -10.79
N GLY A 88 1.14 0.64 -10.29
CA GLY A 88 0.64 -0.29 -9.28
C GLY A 88 0.28 0.43 -7.97
N PRO A 89 -0.62 -0.16 -7.17
CA PRO A 89 -1.04 0.45 -5.92
C PRO A 89 0.11 0.46 -4.91
N VAL A 90 0.14 1.51 -4.08
CA VAL A 90 1.03 1.62 -2.92
C VAL A 90 0.17 1.61 -1.66
N THR A 91 0.38 0.60 -0.83
CA THR A 91 -0.40 0.40 0.39
C THR A 91 0.26 1.07 1.58
N VAL A 92 -0.51 1.85 2.33
CA VAL A 92 -0.12 2.33 3.67
C VAL A 92 -0.78 1.42 4.69
N GLY A 93 -0.01 0.50 5.24
CA GLY A 93 -0.44 -0.42 6.28
C GLY A 93 -0.22 0.16 7.68
N THR A 94 -1.21 0.06 8.56
CA THR A 94 -1.08 0.54 9.95
C THR A 94 -2.02 -0.18 10.91
N HIS A 95 -1.68 -0.17 12.20
CA HIS A 95 -2.55 -0.59 13.29
C HIS A 95 -3.16 0.60 14.04
N LYS A 96 -4.31 0.37 14.67
CA LYS A 96 -5.00 1.39 15.49
C LYS A 96 -4.11 1.99 16.57
N ALA A 97 -3.22 1.20 17.18
CA ALA A 97 -2.33 1.69 18.23
C ALA A 97 -1.35 2.74 17.70
N TYR A 98 -0.80 2.50 16.51
CA TYR A 98 0.08 3.42 15.80
C TYR A 98 -0.60 4.76 15.51
N MET A 99 -1.82 4.72 14.98
CA MET A 99 -2.58 5.94 14.64
C MET A 99 -3.09 6.73 15.84
N LYS A 100 -3.03 6.18 17.07
CA LYS A 100 -3.34 6.95 18.30
C LYS A 100 -2.23 7.92 18.68
N ASP A 101 -1.02 7.67 18.21
CA ASP A 101 0.09 8.56 18.45
C ASP A 101 0.00 9.78 17.52
N SER A 102 0.03 10.98 18.10
CA SER A 102 -0.17 12.21 17.33
C SER A 102 0.97 12.52 16.37
N GLU A 103 2.18 12.04 16.65
CA GLU A 103 3.34 12.23 15.78
C GLU A 103 3.24 11.30 14.56
N PHE A 104 2.95 10.02 14.80
CA PHE A 104 2.80 9.03 13.73
C PHE A 104 1.62 9.32 12.81
N SER A 105 0.47 9.70 13.38
CA SER A 105 -0.70 10.10 12.58
C SER A 105 -0.45 11.36 11.77
N ALA A 106 0.23 12.37 12.33
CA ALA A 106 0.64 13.57 11.59
C ALA A 106 1.58 13.22 10.43
N ASP A 107 2.49 12.28 10.65
CA ASP A 107 3.45 11.84 9.66
C ASP A 107 2.82 11.07 8.48
N VAL A 108 1.85 10.19 8.76
CA VAL A 108 1.01 9.58 7.70
C VAL A 108 0.27 10.66 6.91
N GLY A 109 -0.29 11.66 7.60
CA GLY A 109 -0.95 12.80 6.95
C GLY A 109 -0.05 13.52 5.94
N LYS A 110 1.20 13.81 6.31
CA LYS A 110 2.17 14.45 5.40
C LYS A 110 2.50 13.60 4.16
N PHE A 111 2.49 12.27 4.27
CA PHE A 111 2.65 11.41 3.10
C PHE A 111 1.42 11.46 2.18
N LEU A 112 0.21 11.45 2.75
CA LEU A 112 -1.02 11.59 1.98
C LEU A 112 -1.05 12.94 1.25
N ASP A 113 -0.65 14.03 1.91
CA ASP A 113 -0.51 15.35 1.28
C ASP A 113 0.48 15.31 0.12
N TYR A 114 1.63 14.63 0.27
CA TYR A 114 2.59 14.44 -0.81
C TYR A 114 2.00 13.64 -1.98
N ALA A 115 1.37 12.50 -1.71
CA ALA A 115 0.79 11.64 -2.73
C ALA A 115 -0.29 12.39 -3.52
N LEU A 116 -1.19 13.08 -2.83
CA LEU A 116 -2.27 13.87 -3.41
C LEU A 116 -1.80 15.16 -4.11
N SER A 117 -0.55 15.57 -3.90
CA SER A 117 0.05 16.68 -4.66
C SER A 117 0.42 16.31 -6.10
N LYS A 118 0.52 15.01 -6.40
CA LYS A 118 0.79 14.51 -7.76
C LYS A 118 -0.51 14.44 -8.57
N PRO A 119 -0.48 14.77 -9.87
CA PRO A 119 -1.63 14.58 -10.73
C PRO A 119 -1.93 13.08 -10.89
N ASP A 120 -3.22 12.77 -11.01
CA ASP A 120 -3.71 11.40 -11.23
C ASP A 120 -3.32 10.41 -10.12
N VAL A 121 -3.45 10.84 -8.86
CA VAL A 121 -3.30 10.00 -7.67
C VAL A 121 -4.59 10.07 -6.83
N TRP A 122 -5.05 8.91 -6.37
CA TRP A 122 -6.22 8.78 -5.51
C TRP A 122 -5.91 7.90 -4.30
N VAL A 123 -6.47 8.27 -3.15
CA VAL A 123 -6.47 7.43 -1.95
C VAL A 123 -7.80 6.69 -1.93
N VAL A 124 -7.74 5.37 -1.96
CA VAL A 124 -8.91 4.50 -2.11
C VAL A 124 -8.86 3.34 -1.11
N THR A 125 -10.00 2.72 -0.86
CA THR A 125 -10.07 1.44 -0.15
C THR A 125 -9.69 0.29 -1.09
N HIS A 126 -9.35 -0.87 -0.53
CA HIS A 126 -9.12 -2.08 -1.32
C HIS A 126 -10.32 -2.45 -2.20
N GLN A 127 -11.56 -2.27 -1.70
CA GLN A 127 -12.77 -2.54 -2.47
C GLN A 127 -12.88 -1.62 -3.69
N GLN A 128 -12.67 -0.31 -3.51
CA GLN A 128 -12.72 0.66 -4.61
C GLN A 128 -11.67 0.37 -5.68
N LEU A 129 -10.48 -0.08 -5.27
CA LEU A 129 -9.44 -0.51 -6.20
C LEU A 129 -9.84 -1.77 -6.97
N LEU A 130 -10.40 -2.78 -6.30
CA LEU A 130 -10.88 -4.00 -6.95
C LEU A 130 -11.99 -3.69 -7.96
N ASP A 131 -12.96 -2.85 -7.59
CA ASP A 131 -14.03 -2.42 -8.49
C ASP A 131 -13.46 -1.70 -9.74
N TRP A 132 -12.41 -0.88 -9.57
CA TRP A 132 -11.71 -0.25 -10.70
C TRP A 132 -10.96 -1.28 -11.54
N MET A 133 -10.33 -2.29 -10.93
CA MET A 133 -9.62 -3.34 -11.66
C MET A 133 -10.56 -4.24 -12.47
N GLU A 134 -11.80 -4.44 -12.01
CA GLU A 134 -12.84 -5.16 -12.75
C GLU A 134 -13.34 -4.37 -13.98
N ALA A 135 -13.40 -3.04 -13.88
CA ALA A 135 -13.86 -2.17 -14.97
C ALA A 135 -13.02 -0.87 -15.06
N PRO A 136 -11.77 -0.94 -15.54
CA PRO A 136 -10.84 0.17 -15.44
C PRO A 136 -11.24 1.35 -16.32
N VAL A 137 -11.22 2.53 -15.71
CA VAL A 137 -11.41 3.81 -16.42
C VAL A 137 -10.11 4.61 -16.45
N PRO A 138 -9.87 5.44 -17.48
CA PRO A 138 -8.72 6.33 -17.50
C PRO A 138 -8.84 7.42 -16.43
N ALA A 139 -7.71 8.01 -16.05
CA ALA A 139 -7.62 9.11 -15.09
C ALA A 139 -8.65 10.23 -15.33
N SER A 140 -8.89 10.60 -16.60
CA SER A 140 -9.86 11.63 -16.98
C SER A 140 -11.31 11.32 -16.59
N GLN A 141 -11.63 10.05 -16.31
CA GLN A 141 -12.96 9.59 -15.90
C GLN A 141 -13.04 9.22 -14.42
N MET A 142 -11.91 9.28 -13.70
CA MET A 142 -11.85 8.82 -12.31
C MET A 142 -12.77 9.61 -11.39
N LYS A 143 -12.97 10.91 -11.64
CA LYS A 143 -13.94 11.72 -10.89
C LYS A 143 -15.36 11.15 -11.00
N SER A 144 -15.78 10.70 -12.18
CA SER A 144 -17.10 10.11 -12.40
C SER A 144 -17.18 8.71 -11.80
N PHE A 145 -16.12 7.91 -11.88
CA PHE A 145 -16.03 6.61 -11.23
C PHE A 145 -16.17 6.73 -9.71
N MET A 146 -15.41 7.65 -9.08
CA MET A 146 -15.41 7.81 -7.63
C MET A 146 -16.72 8.37 -7.07
N ALA A 147 -17.54 9.05 -7.88
CA ALA A 147 -18.83 9.58 -7.46
C ALA A 147 -19.82 8.49 -7.00
N GLN A 148 -19.60 7.21 -7.35
CA GLN A 148 -20.41 6.10 -6.84
C GLN A 148 -20.17 5.77 -5.37
N TYR A 149 -19.08 6.28 -4.78
CA TYR A 149 -18.71 6.06 -3.38
C TYR A 149 -18.90 7.30 -2.49
N ASP A 150 -19.51 8.37 -3.02
CA ASP A 150 -19.83 9.53 -2.19
C ASP A 150 -20.72 9.08 -1.03
N CYS A 151 -20.21 9.22 0.20
CA CYS A 151 -21.01 8.97 1.39
C CYS A 151 -22.16 9.98 1.38
N SER A 152 -23.40 9.47 1.26
CA SER A 152 -24.59 10.27 1.52
C SER A 152 -24.46 10.86 2.93
N THR A 153 -24.32 12.18 3.01
CA THR A 153 -24.33 12.96 4.25
C THR A 153 -25.62 12.77 5.02
#